data_AF-B7P471-F1
#
_entry.id   AF-B7P471-F1
#
_cell.length_a   1.000
_cell.length_b   1.000
_cell.length_c   1.000
_cell.angle_alpha   90.00
_cell.angle_beta   90.00
_cell.angle_gamma   90.00
#
_symmetry.space_group_name_H-M   'P 1'
#
loop_
_entity.id
_entity.type
_entity.pdbx_description
1 polymer ?
#
loop_
_entity_poly.entity_id
_entity_poly.type
_entity_poly.pdbx_seq_one_letter_code
_entity_poly.pdbx_strand_id
1 'polypeptide(L)'
;MGKLNLTMLRYMTTEDFRVLTSVEMGMKNHELVPGPLVASIANLKHGGCHKHLRELCKQKLLSYERGKRYDGYRLTNTGYDYLALKTLCSQGLVYSVGNQIGVGKESDVYIAANEVGRDLVLKISRLGRVSFRKLKEKRDYHKHRNKASWLYLSRLAAVKEFAFMKALHERGFPVPEPVGFNRHCILMELVDGHPL
;
A
#
# COMPACT_ATOMS: atom_id res chain seq x y z
N MET A 1 8.57 -14.65 -1.60
CA MET A 1 7.77 -13.41 -1.56
C MET A 1 8.77 -12.26 -1.47
N GLY A 2 8.85 -11.43 -2.52
CA GLY A 2 10.04 -10.62 -2.83
C GLY A 2 10.18 -9.34 -2.01
N LYS A 3 11.43 -8.91 -1.84
CA LYS A 3 11.84 -7.58 -1.38
C LYS A 3 11.09 -6.49 -2.16
N LEU A 4 10.77 -5.37 -1.51
CA LEU A 4 10.19 -4.20 -2.18
C LEU A 4 11.09 -3.80 -3.36
N ASN A 5 10.56 -3.86 -4.58
CA ASN A 5 11.26 -3.44 -5.78
C ASN A 5 10.63 -2.15 -6.28
N LEU A 6 11.36 -1.05 -6.25
CA LEU A 6 10.91 0.29 -6.64
C LEU A 6 11.46 0.76 -7.98
N THR A 7 12.19 -0.08 -8.71
CA THR A 7 12.86 0.31 -9.96
C THR A 7 11.85 0.82 -10.98
N MET A 8 10.66 0.21 -11.05
CA MET A 8 9.62 0.59 -12.01
C MET A 8 8.87 1.87 -11.63
N LEU A 9 8.91 2.29 -10.35
CA LEU A 9 8.15 3.45 -9.87
C LEU A 9 8.50 4.73 -10.65
N ARG A 10 9.76 4.86 -11.10
CA ARG A 10 10.26 6.01 -11.87
C ARG A 10 9.82 6.01 -13.33
N TYR A 11 9.50 4.84 -13.89
CA TYR A 11 9.13 4.68 -15.30
C TYR A 11 7.62 4.66 -15.53
N MET A 12 6.82 4.68 -14.46
CA MET A 12 5.37 4.66 -14.55
C MET A 12 4.79 6.04 -14.82
N THR A 13 3.84 6.07 -15.76
CA THR A 13 3.14 7.29 -16.17
C THR A 13 2.00 7.63 -15.21
N THR A 14 1.48 8.86 -15.31
CA THR A 14 0.29 9.28 -14.56
C THR A 14 -0.94 8.43 -14.91
N GLU A 15 -1.06 7.97 -16.17
CA GLU A 15 -2.14 7.09 -16.61
C GLU A 15 -2.03 5.69 -16.00
N ASP A 16 -0.82 5.14 -15.85
CA ASP A 16 -0.60 3.86 -15.16
C ASP A 16 -1.11 3.92 -13.72
N PHE A 17 -0.76 4.99 -12.99
CA PHE A 17 -1.25 5.19 -11.62
C PHE A 17 -2.75 5.41 -11.59
N ARG A 18 -3.32 6.12 -12.56
CA ARG A 18 -4.78 6.31 -12.68
C ARG A 18 -5.51 4.98 -12.88
N VAL A 19 -4.97 4.07 -13.69
CA VAL A 19 -5.52 2.72 -13.88
C VAL A 19 -5.38 1.89 -12.60
N LEU A 20 -4.23 1.94 -11.91
CA LEU A 20 -4.06 1.27 -10.61
C LEU A 20 -5.05 1.76 -9.56
N THR A 21 -5.24 3.08 -9.44
CA THR A 21 -6.22 3.68 -8.53
C THR A 21 -7.64 3.27 -8.90
N SER A 22 -7.95 3.15 -10.19
CA SER A 22 -9.26 2.70 -10.66
C SER A 22 -9.56 1.26 -10.24
N VAL A 23 -8.55 0.37 -10.28
CA VAL A 23 -8.68 -0.99 -9.74
C VAL A 23 -8.88 -0.95 -8.22
N GLU A 24 -8.11 -0.14 -7.48
CA GLU A 24 -8.30 0.03 -6.04
C GLU A 24 -9.73 0.47 -5.68
N MET A 25 -10.27 1.43 -6.42
CA MET A 25 -11.64 1.92 -6.25
C MET A 25 -12.67 0.83 -6.54
N GLY A 26 -12.50 0.06 -7.62
CA GLY A 26 -13.36 -1.08 -7.96
C GLY A 26 -13.33 -2.19 -6.91
N MET A 27 -12.16 -2.42 -6.29
CA MET A 27 -11.96 -3.42 -5.24
C MET A 27 -12.73 -3.13 -3.94
N LYS A 28 -13.29 -1.93 -3.77
CA LYS A 28 -14.16 -1.61 -2.63
C LYS A 28 -15.42 -2.47 -2.62
N ASN A 29 -15.93 -2.83 -3.80
CA ASN A 29 -17.20 -3.52 -4.00
C ASN A 29 -17.06 -4.87 -4.72
N HIS A 30 -15.96 -5.10 -5.44
CA HIS A 30 -15.73 -6.31 -6.22
C HIS A 30 -14.45 -7.02 -5.79
N GLU A 31 -14.48 -8.35 -5.71
CA GLU A 31 -13.28 -9.13 -5.40
C GLU A 31 -12.25 -9.13 -6.55
N LEU A 32 -12.74 -9.28 -7.78
CA LEU A 32 -12.02 -9.01 -9.03
C LEU A 32 -12.72 -7.86 -9.74
N VAL A 33 -11.99 -6.93 -10.33
CA VAL A 33 -12.56 -5.76 -11.01
C VAL A 33 -12.58 -6.03 -12.52
N PRO A 34 -13.75 -6.09 -13.18
CA PRO A 34 -13.82 -6.31 -14.62
C PRO A 34 -13.10 -5.21 -15.40
N GLY A 35 -12.42 -5.56 -16.49
CA GLY A 35 -11.72 -4.60 -17.35
C GLY A 35 -12.57 -3.41 -17.83
N PRO A 36 -13.83 -3.62 -18.28
CA PRO A 36 -14.71 -2.52 -18.66
C PRO A 36 -15.02 -1.56 -17.51
N LEU A 37 -15.17 -2.07 -16.28
CA LEU A 37 -15.37 -1.25 -15.09
C LEU A 37 -14.11 -0.45 -14.74
N VAL A 38 -12.91 -1.03 -14.90
CA VAL A 38 -11.67 -0.28 -14.73
C VAL A 38 -11.59 0.85 -15.75
N ALA A 39 -11.92 0.59 -17.02
CA ALA A 39 -11.89 1.59 -18.07
C ALA A 39 -12.88 2.74 -17.80
N SER A 40 -14.08 2.44 -17.31
CA SER A 40 -15.09 3.45 -16.98
C SER A 40 -14.67 4.31 -15.79
N ILE A 41 -14.08 3.72 -14.75
CA ILE A 41 -13.58 4.48 -13.58
C ILE A 41 -12.35 5.31 -13.96
N ALA A 42 -11.44 4.73 -14.75
CA ALA A 42 -10.23 5.41 -15.19
C ALA A 42 -10.56 6.59 -16.09
N ASN A 43 -11.55 6.47 -16.97
CA ASN A 43 -12.00 7.52 -17.88
C ASN A 43 -10.83 8.22 -18.61
N LEU A 44 -9.99 7.43 -19.28
CA LEU A 44 -8.84 7.91 -20.03
C LEU A 44 -9.29 8.55 -21.35
N LYS A 45 -8.72 9.72 -21.70
CA LYS A 45 -9.17 10.56 -22.82
C LYS A 45 -9.03 9.90 -24.20
N HIS A 46 -8.10 8.95 -24.39
CA HIS A 46 -7.74 8.41 -25.71
C HIS A 46 -7.95 6.90 -25.81
N GLY A 47 -8.77 6.33 -24.92
CA GLY A 47 -8.85 4.88 -24.76
C GLY A 47 -7.54 4.29 -24.23
N GLY A 48 -7.30 3.00 -24.42
CA GLY A 48 -6.00 2.38 -24.08
C GLY A 48 -5.87 1.79 -22.68
N CYS A 49 -6.92 1.81 -21.84
CA CYS A 49 -6.90 1.18 -20.50
C CYS A 49 -6.44 -0.29 -20.53
N HIS A 50 -6.80 -1.05 -21.57
CA HIS A 50 -6.36 -2.44 -21.74
C HIS A 50 -4.84 -2.59 -21.94
N LYS A 51 -4.18 -1.61 -22.55
CA LYS A 51 -2.71 -1.60 -22.71
C LYS A 51 -2.05 -1.47 -21.33
N HIS A 52 -2.47 -0.49 -20.54
CA HIS A 52 -1.98 -0.29 -19.18
C HIS A 52 -2.26 -1.49 -18.29
N LEU A 53 -3.47 -2.06 -18.34
CA LEU A 53 -3.81 -3.27 -17.58
C LEU A 53 -2.87 -4.44 -17.89
N ARG A 54 -2.56 -4.67 -19.17
CA ARG A 54 -1.60 -5.71 -19.56
C ARG A 54 -0.19 -5.42 -19.05
N GLU A 55 0.27 -4.18 -19.17
CA GLU A 55 1.61 -3.81 -18.72
C GLU A 55 1.75 -3.90 -17.18
N LEU A 56 0.78 -3.38 -16.44
CA LEU A 56 0.71 -3.48 -14.99
C LEU A 56 0.67 -4.94 -14.51
N CYS A 57 0.05 -5.85 -15.27
CA CYS A 57 0.11 -7.29 -15.00
C CYS A 57 1.50 -7.88 -15.25
N LYS A 58 2.18 -7.49 -16.34
CA LYS A 58 3.57 -7.93 -16.59
C LYS A 58 4.52 -7.50 -15.46
N GLN A 59 4.34 -6.28 -14.96
CA GLN A 59 5.10 -5.75 -13.83
C GLN A 59 4.66 -6.31 -12.46
N LYS A 60 3.70 -7.25 -12.43
CA LYS A 60 3.15 -7.89 -11.22
C LYS A 60 2.55 -6.88 -10.22
N LEU A 61 2.14 -5.71 -10.68
CA LEU A 61 1.41 -4.71 -9.89
C LEU A 61 -0.09 -5.05 -9.82
N LEU A 62 -0.60 -5.66 -10.90
CA LEU A 62 -1.93 -6.25 -10.97
C LEU A 62 -1.83 -7.75 -11.22
N SER A 63 -2.84 -8.49 -10.77
CA SER A 63 -3.07 -9.88 -11.14
C SER A 63 -4.38 -9.97 -11.90
N TYR A 64 -4.34 -10.60 -13.07
CA TYR A 64 -5.55 -11.02 -13.79
C TYR A 64 -5.93 -12.42 -13.32
N GLU A 65 -7.13 -12.58 -12.80
CA GLU A 65 -7.65 -13.86 -12.31
C GLU A 65 -8.94 -14.21 -13.05
N ARG A 66 -9.08 -15.49 -13.43
CA ARG A 66 -10.33 -16.02 -13.96
C ARG A 66 -11.20 -16.49 -12.80
N GLY A 67 -12.24 -15.74 -12.49
CA GLY A 67 -13.11 -16.03 -11.35
C GLY A 67 -14.19 -17.04 -11.71
N LYS A 68 -14.87 -17.60 -10.69
CA LYS A 68 -16.00 -18.52 -10.91
C LYS A 68 -17.22 -17.85 -11.54
N ARG A 69 -17.40 -16.54 -11.31
CA ARG A 69 -18.57 -15.75 -11.78
C ARG A 69 -18.20 -14.73 -12.83
N TYR A 70 -17.01 -14.12 -12.71
CA TYR A 70 -16.53 -13.11 -13.63
C TYR A 70 -15.01 -13.06 -13.56
N ASP A 71 -14.40 -12.73 -14.70
CA ASP A 71 -12.97 -12.47 -14.81
C ASP A 71 -12.65 -11.02 -14.47
N GLY A 72 -11.46 -10.77 -13.95
CA GLY A 72 -11.06 -9.40 -13.67
C GLY A 72 -9.66 -9.26 -13.11
N TYR A 73 -9.38 -8.04 -12.67
CA TYR A 73 -8.10 -7.62 -12.14
C TYR A 73 -8.19 -7.40 -10.63
N ARG A 74 -7.10 -7.70 -9.92
CA ARG A 74 -6.92 -7.31 -8.51
C ARG A 74 -5.55 -6.68 -8.30
N LEU A 75 -5.43 -5.85 -7.27
CA LEU A 75 -4.15 -5.34 -6.81
C LEU A 75 -3.33 -6.41 -6.11
N THR A 76 -2.05 -6.48 -6.46
CA THR A 76 -1.06 -7.22 -5.68
C THR A 76 -0.56 -6.37 -4.51
N ASN A 77 0.17 -6.99 -3.59
CA ASN A 77 0.84 -6.25 -2.50
C ASN A 77 1.78 -5.16 -3.06
N THR A 78 2.55 -5.49 -4.11
CA THR A 78 3.47 -4.55 -4.76
C THR A 78 2.71 -3.40 -5.43
N GLY A 79 1.61 -3.67 -6.14
CA GLY A 79 0.78 -2.61 -6.71
C GLY A 79 0.22 -1.66 -5.65
N TYR A 80 -0.14 -2.21 -4.49
CA TYR A 80 -0.62 -1.42 -3.36
C TYR A 80 0.49 -0.57 -2.72
N ASP A 81 1.72 -1.10 -2.62
CA ASP A 81 2.90 -0.35 -2.20
C ASP A 81 3.17 0.84 -3.11
N TYR A 82 3.10 0.63 -4.43
CA TYR A 82 3.35 1.66 -5.44
C TYR A 82 2.36 2.81 -5.32
N LEU A 83 1.08 2.49 -5.11
CA LEU A 83 0.04 3.50 -4.87
C LEU A 83 0.32 4.31 -3.60
N ALA A 84 0.71 3.65 -2.52
CA ALA A 84 1.03 4.31 -1.26
C ALA A 84 2.24 5.24 -1.41
N LEU A 85 3.34 4.73 -1.98
CA LEU A 85 4.57 5.48 -2.22
C LEU A 85 4.36 6.65 -3.17
N LYS A 86 3.63 6.46 -4.28
CA LYS A 86 3.33 7.55 -5.20
C LYS A 86 2.62 8.70 -4.50
N THR A 87 1.71 8.39 -3.58
CA THR A 87 0.99 9.40 -2.81
C THR A 87 1.92 10.13 -1.84
N LEU A 88 2.73 9.39 -1.08
CA LEU A 88 3.72 9.98 -0.17
C LEU A 88 4.75 10.85 -0.89
N CYS A 89 5.21 10.44 -2.07
CA CYS A 89 6.09 11.25 -2.92
C CYS A 89 5.37 12.51 -3.43
N SER A 90 4.13 12.39 -3.89
CA SER A 90 3.37 13.57 -4.37
C SER A 90 3.07 14.60 -3.28
N GLN A 91 3.12 14.19 -2.01
CA GLN A 91 2.96 15.06 -0.85
C GLN A 91 4.29 15.67 -0.36
N GLY A 92 5.42 15.38 -1.02
CA GLY A 92 6.74 15.82 -0.58
C GLY A 92 7.27 15.13 0.68
N LEU A 93 6.59 14.09 1.16
CA LEU A 93 6.97 13.40 2.42
C LEU A 93 8.12 12.40 2.19
N VAL A 94 8.17 11.77 1.02
CA VAL A 94 9.20 10.77 0.66
C VAL A 94 9.82 11.13 -0.68
N TYR A 95 11.12 11.35 -0.70
CA TYR A 95 11.91 11.58 -1.90
C TYR A 95 12.66 10.31 -2.34
N SER A 96 13.26 9.60 -1.39
CA SER A 96 13.98 8.36 -1.66
C SER A 96 13.66 7.28 -0.62
N VAL A 97 13.81 6.01 -1.03
CA VAL A 97 13.70 4.85 -0.13
C VAL A 97 15.01 4.09 -0.23
N GLY A 98 15.66 3.92 0.91
CA GLY A 98 16.95 3.27 1.06
C GLY A 98 16.84 1.82 1.49
N ASN A 99 17.76 1.43 2.37
CA ASN A 99 17.92 0.05 2.80
C ASN A 99 16.77 -0.44 3.67
N GLN A 100 16.51 -1.75 3.60
CA GLN A 100 15.64 -2.42 4.54
C GLN A 100 16.40 -2.66 5.84
N ILE A 101 15.90 -2.08 6.94
CA ILE A 101 16.52 -2.19 8.27
C ILE A 101 15.79 -3.17 9.17
N GLY A 102 14.55 -3.55 8.83
CA GLY A 102 13.77 -4.51 9.60
C GLY A 102 12.84 -5.33 8.74
N VAL A 103 12.75 -6.63 9.05
CA VAL A 103 11.76 -7.55 8.50
C VAL A 103 11.04 -8.19 9.68
N GLY A 104 9.81 -7.76 9.93
CA GLY A 104 8.95 -8.34 10.94
C GLY A 104 7.98 -9.39 10.35
N LYS A 105 7.25 -10.05 11.25
CA LYS A 105 6.16 -10.97 10.86
C LYS A 105 5.03 -10.24 10.14
N GLU A 106 4.78 -8.99 10.50
CA GLU A 106 3.62 -8.21 10.07
C GLU A 106 3.99 -6.87 9.42
N SER A 107 5.27 -6.54 9.32
CA SER A 107 5.71 -5.30 8.67
C SER A 107 7.12 -5.41 8.12
N ASP A 108 7.38 -4.68 7.03
CA ASP A 108 8.72 -4.40 6.55
C ASP A 108 9.09 -2.95 6.93
N VAL A 109 10.34 -2.71 7.32
CA VAL A 109 10.85 -1.40 7.76
C VAL A 109 12.02 -0.99 6.88
N TYR A 110 11.92 0.18 6.26
CA TYR A 110 12.90 0.75 5.35
C TYR A 110 13.34 2.13 5.84
N ILE A 111 14.59 2.48 5.56
CA ILE A 111 15.02 3.89 5.61
C ILE A 111 14.39 4.62 4.42
N ALA A 112 13.94 5.84 4.64
CA ALA A 112 13.48 6.76 3.62
C ALA A 112 14.08 8.15 3.90
N ALA A 113 14.13 9.01 2.90
CA ALA A 113 14.51 10.41 3.09
C ALA A 113 13.51 11.33 2.40
N ASN A 114 13.32 12.52 2.96
CA ASN A 114 12.56 13.60 2.32
C ASN A 114 13.46 14.45 1.40
N GLU A 115 12.90 15.48 0.77
CA GLU A 115 13.65 16.35 -0.16
C GLU A 115 14.78 17.15 0.52
N VAL A 116 14.67 17.37 1.83
CA VAL A 116 15.67 18.10 2.64
C VAL A 116 16.79 17.18 3.12
N GLY A 117 16.70 15.87 2.85
CA GLY A 117 17.69 14.88 3.30
C GLY A 117 17.51 14.46 4.76
N ARG A 118 16.36 14.74 5.39
CA ARG A 118 16.04 14.18 6.71
C ARG A 118 15.78 12.68 6.56
N ASP A 119 16.56 11.89 7.28
CA ASP A 119 16.34 10.44 7.39
C ASP A 119 15.08 10.13 8.20
N LEU A 120 14.27 9.24 7.66
CA LEU A 120 12.97 8.81 8.15
C LEU A 120 12.84 7.29 8.03
N VAL A 121 11.82 6.75 8.66
CA VAL A 121 11.46 5.33 8.60
C VAL A 121 10.14 5.16 7.86
N LEU A 122 10.19 4.39 6.78
CA LEU A 122 9.02 3.89 6.07
C LEU A 122 8.70 2.48 6.58
N LYS A 123 7.59 2.35 7.32
CA LYS A 123 7.03 1.08 7.76
C LYS A 123 5.88 0.66 6.86
N ILE A 124 5.93 -0.55 6.32
CA ILE A 124 4.91 -1.12 5.44
C ILE A 124 4.23 -2.30 6.12
N SER A 125 2.93 -2.21 6.39
CA SER A 125 2.16 -3.29 7.04
C SER A 125 1.85 -4.44 6.07
N ARG A 126 2.18 -5.67 6.48
CA ARG A 126 2.08 -6.93 5.72
C ARG A 126 1.24 -7.97 6.46
N LEU A 127 -0.03 -7.67 6.73
CA LEU A 127 -0.91 -8.65 7.33
C LEU A 127 -1.17 -9.82 6.35
N GLY A 128 -1.13 -11.06 6.87
CA GLY A 128 -1.34 -12.27 6.09
C GLY A 128 -0.07 -12.93 5.51
N ARG A 129 1.14 -12.43 5.82
CA ARG A 129 2.42 -13.03 5.40
C ARG A 129 2.71 -14.37 6.07
N VAL A 130 2.31 -14.53 7.33
CA VAL A 130 2.51 -15.75 8.11
C VAL A 130 1.18 -16.12 8.78
N SER A 131 0.52 -17.15 8.26
CA SER A 131 -0.48 -18.03 8.91
C SER A 131 -1.51 -17.46 9.90
N PHE A 132 -1.92 -16.20 9.83
CA PHE A 132 -3.03 -15.72 10.66
C PHE A 132 -4.39 -15.99 10.01
N ARG A 133 -4.73 -17.27 9.75
CA ARG A 133 -6.07 -17.63 9.21
C ARG A 133 -7.22 -17.05 10.06
N LYS A 134 -7.02 -16.93 11.37
CA LYS A 134 -8.01 -16.44 12.36
C LYS A 134 -8.13 -14.91 12.49
N LEU A 135 -7.25 -14.10 11.89
CA LEU A 135 -7.39 -12.63 12.00
C LEU A 135 -8.60 -12.10 11.22
N LYS A 136 -8.96 -12.83 10.15
CA LYS A 136 -10.23 -12.67 9.43
C LYS A 136 -11.45 -13.05 10.26
N GLU A 137 -11.33 -13.48 11.51
CA GLU A 137 -12.48 -13.78 12.37
C GLU A 137 -12.69 -12.70 13.43
N LYS A 138 -11.69 -11.84 13.69
CA LYS A 138 -11.79 -10.78 14.70
C LYS A 138 -12.69 -9.64 14.22
N ARG A 139 -13.77 -9.38 14.99
CA ARG A 139 -14.85 -8.42 14.70
C ARG A 139 -14.37 -6.98 14.42
N ASP A 140 -13.34 -6.52 15.14
CA ASP A 140 -12.78 -5.15 15.03
C ASP A 140 -12.30 -4.78 13.62
N TYR A 141 -11.93 -5.79 12.83
CA TYR A 141 -11.39 -5.60 11.50
C TYR A 141 -12.44 -5.61 10.39
N HIS A 142 -13.68 -6.03 10.69
CA HIS A 142 -14.69 -6.26 9.67
C HIS A 142 -15.60 -5.09 9.39
N LYS A 143 -15.84 -4.16 10.33
CA LYS A 143 -16.79 -3.02 10.15
C LYS A 143 -17.98 -3.36 9.24
N HIS A 144 -18.63 -4.52 9.47
CA HIS A 144 -19.77 -5.05 8.72
C HIS A 144 -19.55 -5.51 7.25
N ARG A 145 -18.33 -5.88 6.85
CA ARG A 145 -18.03 -6.42 5.50
C ARG A 145 -17.78 -7.94 5.54
N ASN A 146 -18.51 -8.69 4.71
CA ASN A 146 -18.43 -10.16 4.64
C ASN A 146 -17.11 -10.70 4.04
N LYS A 147 -16.27 -9.85 3.42
CA LYS A 147 -14.98 -10.21 2.81
C LYS A 147 -13.94 -9.10 2.96
N ALA A 148 -13.14 -9.12 4.03
CA ALA A 148 -12.00 -8.21 4.18
C ALA A 148 -10.75 -8.77 3.45
N SER A 149 -10.20 -8.00 2.50
CA SER A 149 -8.93 -8.33 1.85
C SER A 149 -7.75 -8.07 2.79
N TRP A 150 -6.65 -8.80 2.63
CA TRP A 150 -5.44 -8.56 3.43
C TRP A 150 -4.90 -7.13 3.26
N LEU A 151 -5.01 -6.55 2.06
CA LEU A 151 -4.66 -5.15 1.81
C LEU A 151 -5.49 -4.18 2.65
N TYR A 152 -6.80 -4.44 2.78
CA TYR A 152 -7.68 -3.64 3.61
C TYR A 152 -7.34 -3.76 5.10
N LEU A 153 -7.04 -4.97 5.57
CA LEU A 153 -6.61 -5.21 6.95
C LEU A 153 -5.28 -4.52 7.26
N SER A 154 -4.31 -4.60 6.35
CA SER A 154 -3.04 -3.85 6.43
C SER A 154 -3.26 -2.34 6.52
N ARG A 155 -4.21 -1.80 5.75
CA ARG A 155 -4.58 -0.39 5.84
C ARG A 155 -5.16 -0.03 7.21
N LEU A 156 -6.09 -0.82 7.74
CA LEU A 156 -6.68 -0.55 9.05
C LEU A 156 -5.64 -0.60 10.18
N ALA A 157 -4.71 -1.55 10.10
CA ALA A 157 -3.60 -1.65 11.06
C ALA A 157 -2.74 -0.39 11.02
N ALA A 158 -2.34 0.06 9.82
CA ALA A 158 -1.52 1.26 9.67
C ALA A 158 -2.23 2.54 10.17
N VAL A 159 -3.52 2.69 9.87
CA VAL A 159 -4.33 3.83 10.33
C VAL A 159 -4.40 3.86 11.87
N LYS A 160 -4.63 2.69 12.50
CA LYS A 160 -4.70 2.56 13.95
C LYS A 160 -3.35 2.85 14.60
N GLU A 161 -2.28 2.31 14.05
CA GLU A 161 -0.92 2.52 14.54
C GLU A 161 -0.51 4.00 14.45
N PHE A 162 -0.73 4.67 13.32
CA PHE A 162 -0.44 6.09 13.16
C PHE A 162 -1.24 6.95 14.14
N ALA A 163 -2.53 6.66 14.34
CA ALA A 163 -3.38 7.40 15.26
C ALA A 163 -2.89 7.29 16.72
N PHE A 164 -2.46 6.10 17.16
CA PHE A 164 -1.88 5.94 18.49
C PHE A 164 -0.52 6.61 18.63
N MET A 165 0.35 6.48 17.63
CA MET A 165 1.66 7.13 17.63
C MET A 165 1.52 8.65 17.76
N LYS A 166 0.58 9.24 16.99
CA LYS A 166 0.23 10.66 17.10
C LYS A 166 -0.27 11.05 18.48
N ALA A 167 -1.23 10.33 19.02
CA ALA A 167 -1.78 10.63 20.34
C ALA A 167 -0.75 10.49 21.48
N LEU A 168 0.20 9.55 21.37
CA LEU A 168 1.28 9.35 22.33
C LEU A 168 2.34 10.45 22.21
N HIS A 169 2.75 10.78 20.98
CA HIS A 169 3.72 11.83 20.72
C HIS A 169 3.22 13.20 21.21
N GLU A 170 1.96 13.56 20.92
CA GLU A 170 1.32 14.80 21.40
C GLU A 170 1.24 14.90 22.93
N ARG A 171 1.32 13.76 23.63
CA ARG A 171 1.32 13.69 25.12
C ARG A 171 2.73 13.61 25.71
N GLY A 172 3.79 13.73 24.91
CA GLY A 172 5.17 13.71 25.37
C GLY A 172 5.70 12.33 25.75
N PHE A 173 5.05 11.25 25.31
CA PHE A 173 5.62 9.91 25.47
C PHE A 173 6.83 9.73 24.53
N PRO A 174 7.85 8.93 24.92
CA PRO A 174 9.03 8.67 24.10
C PRO A 174 8.69 7.71 22.96
N VAL A 175 7.99 8.21 21.94
CA VAL A 175 7.66 7.51 20.71
C VAL A 175 8.16 8.30 19.50
N PRO A 176 8.45 7.65 18.35
CA PRO A 176 8.89 8.33 17.15
C PRO A 176 7.90 9.42 16.70
N GLU A 177 8.40 10.55 16.19
CA GLU A 177 7.55 11.56 15.56
C GLU A 177 6.77 10.95 14.36
N PRO A 178 5.43 11.05 14.35
CA PRO A 178 4.61 10.59 13.23
C PRO A 178 4.58 11.64 12.11
N VAL A 179 5.25 11.35 10.99
CA VAL A 179 5.38 12.30 9.86
C VAL A 179 4.21 12.22 8.90
N GLY A 180 3.75 11.01 8.58
CA GLY A 180 2.59 10.82 7.71
C GLY A 180 2.23 9.36 7.50
N PHE A 181 1.11 9.11 6.83
CA PHE A 181 0.73 7.76 6.44
C PHE A 181 -0.08 7.77 5.14
N ASN A 182 0.02 6.68 4.39
CA ASN A 182 -0.86 6.44 3.26
C ASN A 182 -1.13 4.94 3.10
N ARG A 183 -2.41 4.57 2.96
CA ARG A 183 -2.83 3.16 2.86
C ARG A 183 -2.28 2.34 4.03
N HIS A 184 -1.35 1.43 3.76
CA HIS A 184 -0.69 0.53 4.72
C HIS A 184 0.76 0.95 5.02
N CYS A 185 1.19 2.12 4.55
CA CYS A 185 2.51 2.67 4.80
C CYS A 185 2.43 3.79 5.85
N ILE A 186 3.34 3.77 6.81
CA ILE A 186 3.55 4.83 7.81
C ILE A 186 4.95 5.38 7.61
N LEU A 187 5.08 6.70 7.68
CA LEU A 187 6.32 7.43 7.73
C LEU A 187 6.49 8.03 9.13
N MET A 188 7.60 7.73 9.77
CA MET A 188 7.92 8.17 11.13
C MET A 188 9.40 8.57 11.24
N GLU A 189 9.76 9.25 12.32
CA GLU A 189 11.15 9.55 12.65
C GLU A 189 12.02 8.30 12.73
N LEU A 190 13.26 8.42 12.25
CA LEU A 190 14.30 7.45 12.51
C LEU A 190 14.84 7.66 13.92
N VAL A 191 14.61 6.69 14.80
CA VAL A 191 15.18 6.68 16.14
C VAL A 191 16.54 5.97 16.10
N ASP A 192 17.59 6.66 16.52
CA ASP A 192 18.91 6.07 16.71
C ASP A 192 18.94 5.31 18.04
N GLY A 193 18.94 3.99 17.96
CA GLY A 193 18.90 3.12 19.13
C GLY A 193 19.04 1.64 18.78
N HIS A 194 19.34 0.85 19.81
CA HIS A 194 19.47 -0.60 19.69
C HIS A 194 18.31 -1.31 20.39
N PRO A 195 17.81 -2.45 19.83
CA PRO A 195 16.90 -3.32 20.55
C PRO A 195 17.51 -3.78 21.89
N LEU A 196 16.68 -3.88 22.92
CA LEU A 196 17.05 -4.40 24.24
C LEU A 196 17.37 -5.90 24.20
#